data_AF-A0A351VBM5-F1
#
_entry.id   AF-A0A351VBM5-F1
#
_cell.length_a   1.000
_cell.length_b   1.000
_cell.length_c   1.000
_cell.angle_alpha   90.00
_cell.angle_beta   90.00
_cell.angle_gamma   90.00
#
_symmetry.space_group_name_H-M   'P 1'
#
loop_
_entity.id
_entity.type
_entity.pdbx_description
1 polymer ?
#
loop_
_entity_poly.entity_id
_entity_poly.type
_entity_poly.pdbx_seq_one_letter_code
_entity_poly.pdbx_strand_id
1 'polypeptide(L)' 'MTSDIEIMDRGINCLLEKLGVVETEKFISVINREKFDYTKWQRQQFDDVDFKEFNEVAVDYSKKNQFQRK' A
#
# COMPACT_ATOMS: atom_id res chain seq x y z
N MET A 1 14.33 -11.45 2.31
CA MET A 1 13.57 -10.45 1.53
C MET A 1 12.26 -11.10 1.17
N THR A 2 11.13 -10.54 1.58
CA THR A 2 9.82 -11.10 1.24
C THR A 2 9.65 -11.04 -0.27
N SER A 3 9.23 -12.14 -0.89
CA SER A 3 9.06 -12.16 -2.35
C SER A 3 7.83 -11.36 -2.78
N ASP A 4 7.82 -10.90 -4.01
CA ASP A 4 6.65 -10.21 -4.59
C ASP A 4 5.38 -11.07 -4.50
N ILE A 5 5.54 -12.40 -4.62
CA ILE A 5 4.47 -13.39 -4.47
C ILE A 5 3.93 -13.40 -3.03
N GLU A 6 4.81 -13.42 -2.03
CA GLU A 6 4.41 -13.38 -0.62
C GLU A 6 3.73 -12.06 -0.23
N ILE A 7 4.14 -10.94 -0.83
CA ILE A 7 3.49 -9.64 -0.62
C ILE A 7 2.09 -9.64 -1.24
N MET A 8 1.95 -10.14 -2.47
CA MET A 8 0.64 -10.26 -3.13
C MET A 8 -0.30 -11.18 -2.37
N ASP A 9 0.16 -12.36 -1.95
CA ASP A 9 -0.66 -13.34 -1.25
C ASP A 9 -1.20 -12.77 0.06
N ARG A 10 -0.34 -12.11 0.84
CA ARG A 10 -0.77 -11.39 2.05
C ARG A 10 -1.77 -10.28 1.75
N GLY A 11 -1.56 -9.51 0.68
CA GLY A 11 -2.47 -8.45 0.27
C GLY A 11 -3.86 -8.97 -0.09
N ILE A 12 -3.91 -10.03 -0.90
CA ILE A 12 -5.16 -10.68 -1.30
C ILE A 12 -5.89 -11.25 -0.09
N ASN A 13 -5.18 -11.93 0.82
CA ASN A 13 -5.77 -12.47 2.05
C ASN A 13 -6.38 -11.36 2.92
N CYS A 14 -5.69 -10.23 3.11
CA CYS A 14 -6.24 -9.07 3.82
C CYS A 14 -7.52 -8.52 3.16
N LEU A 15 -7.56 -8.47 1.82
CA LEU A 15 -8.75 -8.01 1.09
C LEU A 15 -9.91 -8.99 1.28
N LEU A 16 -9.66 -10.29 1.13
CA LEU A 16 -10.67 -11.33 1.33
C LEU A 16 -11.26 -11.31 2.74
N GLU A 17 -10.43 -11.09 3.77
CA GLU A 17 -10.88 -11.00 5.16
C GLU A 17 -11.76 -9.77 5.43
N LYS A 18 -11.53 -8.65 4.73
CA LYS A 18 -12.22 -7.37 5.00
C LYS A 18 -13.42 -7.12 4.08
N LEU A 19 -13.31 -7.51 2.82
CA LEU A 19 -14.31 -7.24 1.78
C LEU A 19 -15.08 -8.50 1.38
N GLY A 20 -14.57 -9.69 1.70
CA GLY A 20 -15.11 -10.95 1.19
C GLY A 20 -14.77 -11.17 -0.28
N VAL A 21 -15.15 -12.35 -0.78
CA VAL A 21 -14.71 -12.85 -2.09
C VAL A 21 -15.19 -11.96 -3.25
N VAL A 22 -16.49 -11.64 -3.27
CA VAL A 22 -17.10 -10.93 -4.41
C VAL A 22 -16.57 -9.51 -4.56
N GLU A 23 -16.43 -8.77 -3.47
CA GLU A 23 -15.94 -7.40 -3.51
C GLU A 23 -14.42 -7.34 -3.77
N THR A 24 -13.66 -8.31 -3.27
CA THR A 24 -12.22 -8.42 -3.56
C THR A 24 -11.97 -8.64 -5.06
N GLU A 25 -12.69 -9.56 -5.70
CA GLU A 25 -12.57 -9.78 -7.14
C GLU A 25 -12.93 -8.52 -7.95
N LYS A 26 -13.98 -7.81 -7.54
CA LYS A 26 -14.37 -6.55 -8.18
C LYS A 26 -13.30 -5.47 -8.00
N PHE A 27 -12.73 -5.34 -6.80
CA PHE A 27 -11.64 -4.41 -6.52
C PHE A 27 -10.42 -4.67 -7.42
N ILE A 28 -9.95 -5.92 -7.49
CA ILE A 28 -8.82 -6.31 -8.32
C ILE A 28 -9.13 -6.05 -9.81
N SER A 29 -10.35 -6.37 -10.25
CA SER A 29 -10.79 -6.10 -11.62
C SER A 29 -10.76 -4.61 -11.96
N VAL A 30 -11.23 -3.74 -11.06
CA VAL A 30 -11.21 -2.28 -11.25
C VAL A 30 -9.78 -1.76 -11.29
N ILE A 31 -8.91 -2.15 -10.36
CA ILE A 31 -7.50 -1.72 -10.33
C ILE A 31 -6.73 -2.17 -11.58
N ASN A 32 -7.04 -3.34 -12.13
CA ASN A 32 -6.36 -3.85 -13.34
C ASN A 32 -6.91 -3.24 -14.64
N ARG A 33 -8.21 -2.95 -14.70
CA ARG A 33 -8.87 -2.44 -15.91
C ARG A 33 -8.72 -0.93 -16.04
N GLU A 34 -8.93 -0.22 -14.95
CA GLU A 34 -8.70 1.21 -14.88
C GLU A 34 -7.24 1.40 -14.50
N LYS A 35 -6.49 2.24 -15.21
CA LYS A 35 -5.13 2.61 -14.79
C LYS A 35 -5.23 3.39 -13.49
N PHE A 36 -5.38 2.70 -12.37
CA PHE A 36 -5.56 3.29 -11.06
C PHE A 36 -4.38 4.21 -10.79
N ASP A 37 -4.65 5.52 -10.76
CA ASP A 37 -3.62 6.52 -10.55
C ASP A 37 -3.28 6.57 -9.06
N TYR A 38 -2.33 5.72 -8.67
CA TYR A 38 -1.82 5.66 -7.32
C TYR A 38 -1.33 7.02 -6.82
N THR A 39 -0.75 7.86 -7.69
CA THR A 39 -0.24 9.18 -7.29
C THR A 39 -1.39 10.11 -6.92
N LYS A 40 -2.46 10.10 -7.72
CA LYS A 40 -3.66 10.88 -7.44
C LYS A 40 -4.36 10.40 -6.18
N TRP A 41 -4.56 9.10 -6.02
CA TRP A 41 -5.18 8.54 -4.81
C TRP A 41 -4.36 8.87 -3.55
N GLN A 42 -3.03 8.70 -3.62
CA GLN A 42 -2.12 9.01 -2.52
C GLN A 42 -2.26 10.49 -2.12
N ARG A 43 -2.16 11.40 -3.08
CA ARG A 43 -2.33 12.85 -2.81
C ARG A 43 -3.67 13.16 -2.16
N GLN A 44 -4.77 12.63 -2.67
CA GLN A 44 -6.10 12.84 -2.08
C GLN A 44 -6.23 12.33 -0.63
N GLN A 45 -5.49 11.29 -0.23
CA GLN A 45 -5.56 10.73 1.12
C GLN A 45 -4.54 11.34 2.08
N PHE A 46 -3.44 11.89 1.57
CA PHE A 46 -2.31 12.35 2.38
C PHE A 46 -1.99 13.85 2.23
N ASP A 47 -2.64 14.59 1.33
CA ASP A 47 -2.40 16.03 1.15
C ASP A 47 -2.93 16.88 2.32
N ASP A 48 -3.92 16.40 3.09
CA ASP A 48 -4.39 17.03 4.34
C ASP A 48 -3.46 16.73 5.54
N VAL A 49 -2.50 15.82 5.36
CA VAL A 49 -1.43 15.56 6.33
C VAL A 49 -0.28 16.49 5.93
N ASP A 50 0.27 17.27 6.86
CA ASP A 50 1.45 18.08 6.55
C ASP A 50 2.56 17.14 6.04
N PHE A 51 2.78 17.18 4.72
CA PHE A 51 3.70 16.28 4.01
C PHE A 51 5.10 16.34 4.62
N LYS A 52 5.45 17.46 5.25
CA LYS A 52 6.70 17.65 5.97
C LYS A 52 6.76 16.77 7.22
N GLU A 53 5.73 16.78 8.07
CA GLU A 53 5.65 15.93 9.25
C GLU A 53 5.61 14.44 8.87
N PHE A 54 4.84 14.07 7.84
CA PHE A 54 4.80 12.68 7.35
C PHE A 54 6.18 12.23 6.86
N ASN A 55 6.87 13.06 6.08
CA ASN A 55 8.20 12.77 5.58
C ASN A 55 9.21 12.66 6.72
N GLU A 56 9.15 13.56 7.72
CA GLU A 56 10.00 13.48 8.91
C GLU A 56 9.81 12.16 9.67
N VAL A 57 8.56 11.75 9.90
CA VAL A 57 8.25 10.46 10.56
C VAL A 57 8.71 9.27 9.72
N ALA A 58 8.50 9.29 8.41
CA ALA A 58 8.92 8.20 7.51
C ALA A 58 10.45 8.07 7.45
N VAL A 59 11.17 9.20 7.37
CA VAL A 59 12.63 9.25 7.43
C VAL A 59 13.15 8.75 8.77
N ASP A 60 12.53 9.16 9.88
CA ASP A 60 12.90 8.70 11.21
C ASP A 60 12.63 7.21 11.42
N TYR A 61 11.52 6.69 10.90
CA TYR A 61 11.23 5.26 10.90
C TYR A 61 12.27 4.48 10.10
N SER A 62 12.68 4.97 8.93
CA SER A 62 13.71 4.35 8.09
C SER A 62 15.08 4.35 8.77
N LYS A 63 15.48 5.45 9.43
CA LYS A 63 16.72 5.52 10.22
C LYS A 63 16.70 4.53 11.39
N LYS A 64 15.57 4.41 12.09
CA LYS A 64 15.40 3.49 13.22
C LYS A 64 15.37 2.03 12.78
N ASN A 65 14.77 1.73 11.63
CA ASN A 65 14.65 0.40 11.04
C ASN A 65 15.57 0.27 9.83
N GLN A 66 16.86 0.58 10.02
CA GLN A 66 17.84 0.55 8.96
C GLN A 66 17.85 -0.84 8.32
N PHE A 67 17.44 -0.92 7.05
CA PHE A 67 17.35 -2.17 6.31
C PHE A 67 18.74 -2.79 6.22
N GLN A 68 19.04 -3.76 7.10
CA GLN A 68 20.29 -4.50 7.03
C GLN A 68 20.19 -5.49 5.89
N ARG A 69 20.84 -5.15 4.77
CA ARG A 69 21.10 -6.08 3.67
C ARG A 69 21.92 -7.24 4.26
N LYS A 70 21.32 -8.43 4.34
CA LYS A 70 22.06 -9.70 4.47
C LYS A 70 22.53 -10.15 3.10
#